data_AF-A0A365YU96-F1
#
_entry.id   AF-A0A365YU96-F1
#
_cell.length_a   1.000
_cell.length_b   1.000
_cell.length_c   1.000
_cell.angle_alpha   90.00
_cell.angle_beta   90.00
_cell.angle_gamma   90.00
#
_symmetry.space_group_name_H-M   'P 1'
#
loop_
_entity.id
_entity.type
_entity.pdbx_description
1 polymer ?
#
loop_
_entity_poly.entity_id
_entity_poly.type
_entity_poly.pdbx_seq_one_letter_code
_entity_poly.pdbx_strand_id
1 'polypeptide(L)'
;MSLAVSSTRQPRNGEAGTTVAERSTATSSSQHPTSAQEATDSEPVSRADKPVTPAAGGAKQPPAHHELHSGHRLTKRYRLEECITRLDGFSSWRAVDEKLRRAVGIHALPADHERARAVLSAARATALLGDLRFVQVLDAAEENGLVHVIHEWLPDAVPLSTVLHTGPLDPHEAYALASQVSQAMAAAHRKDLAHLRLTPATVLRTGPCQFRIRGLAVDAALRGITADDPRRADTEAIGALLYAALTQRWPYGDGAYGLNGVAGLSKGYRDSLATPEQVRAGIHRGLSELTMRALDNNGATAASQDPPFTTPEELGKALAALPRIPPPDPTPSAMVGFQHTTFQRGTLATGRQPPSAPPARPAPGSPAPPALPGRTGTALKWGVSALLIAALGLGSWQLADALLKGDAPSDQPSPSDPPAAGEEEEAPPAPVEIVDITEFDPEGTGGGQNPEMAPRAIDGDLESAWQTKNYFGPSFGNLKSGVGLILDLGEVREISSLSVQAFGDTTVEFRAAPADAGAMPNDLDAFTTLASDTGTALTLEAEESIETQFVLVWLTELPQGDDGNYRGAIADIGVVQ
;
A
#
# COMPACT_ATOMS: atom_id res chain seq x y z
N MET A 1 -48.94 -48.91 46.36
CA MET A 1 -47.47 -48.74 46.42
C MET A 1 -47.16 -47.50 45.59
N SER A 2 -47.42 -46.26 46.01
CA SER A 2 -47.14 -45.48 47.23
C SER A 2 -45.70 -44.98 47.37
N LEU A 3 -45.62 -43.63 47.44
CA LEU A 3 -44.63 -42.72 48.05
C LEU A 3 -43.45 -42.32 47.13
N ALA A 4 -43.22 -41.05 46.74
CA ALA A 4 -43.33 -39.72 47.37
C ALA A 4 -42.35 -39.46 48.53
N VAL A 5 -41.94 -38.17 48.65
CA VAL A 5 -41.17 -37.49 49.73
C VAL A 5 -39.66 -37.39 49.44
N SER A 6 -38.88 -36.34 49.75
CA SER A 6 -38.98 -34.87 50.01
C SER A 6 -37.56 -34.45 50.46
N SER A 7 -37.33 -33.13 50.60
CA SER A 7 -36.54 -32.54 51.72
C SER A 7 -35.00 -32.52 51.62
N THR A 8 -34.21 -31.53 52.09
CA THR A 8 -34.40 -30.19 52.70
C THR A 8 -33.03 -29.47 52.68
N ARG A 9 -33.08 -28.14 52.73
CA ARG A 9 -32.04 -27.18 53.17
C ARG A 9 -31.35 -27.48 54.54
N GLN A 10 -30.05 -27.11 54.62
CA GLN A 10 -29.25 -26.52 55.74
C GLN A 10 -29.16 -27.26 57.11
N PRO A 11 -28.25 -26.92 58.09
CA PRO A 11 -27.36 -25.73 58.28
C PRO A 11 -25.92 -25.91 58.89
N ARG A 12 -25.14 -24.78 58.93
CA ARG A 12 -24.16 -24.25 59.96
C ARG A 12 -22.88 -25.05 60.32
N ASN A 13 -21.72 -24.49 60.74
CA ASN A 13 -21.28 -23.19 61.28
C ASN A 13 -19.72 -23.13 61.25
N GLY A 14 -19.10 -21.96 61.04
CA GLY A 14 -18.26 -21.23 62.03
C GLY A 14 -16.89 -20.90 61.42
N GLU A 15 -16.17 -19.79 61.64
CA GLU A 15 -16.26 -18.66 62.57
C GLU A 15 -15.45 -17.47 62.00
N ALA A 16 -15.66 -16.29 62.56
CA ALA A 16 -15.22 -14.98 62.10
C ALA A 16 -13.85 -14.51 62.65
N GLY A 17 -13.23 -13.55 61.96
CA GLY A 17 -12.08 -12.76 62.43
C GLY A 17 -11.87 -11.50 61.59
N THR A 18 -12.37 -10.38 62.13
CA THR A 18 -12.24 -8.93 61.83
C THR A 18 -10.77 -8.49 61.59
N THR A 19 -10.36 -7.47 60.80
CA THR A 19 -10.66 -6.02 60.78
C THR A 19 -10.00 -5.30 59.58
N VAL A 20 -10.74 -4.32 59.04
CA VAL A 20 -10.39 -2.98 58.49
C VAL A 20 -8.91 -2.59 58.35
N ALA A 21 -8.54 -2.05 57.18
CA ALA A 21 -7.38 -1.15 57.01
C ALA A 21 -7.78 0.10 56.20
N GLU A 22 -7.57 1.26 56.82
CA GLU A 22 -7.90 2.60 56.35
C GLU A 22 -6.87 3.15 55.35
N ARG A 23 -7.35 4.07 54.51
CA ARG A 23 -6.53 5.07 53.80
C ARG A 23 -5.78 5.93 54.83
N SER A 24 -4.49 6.17 54.58
CA SER A 24 -3.82 7.39 55.03
C SER A 24 -2.65 7.74 54.12
N THR A 25 -2.69 9.00 53.70
CA THR A 25 -1.67 9.82 53.06
C THR A 25 -0.41 9.95 53.90
N ALA A 26 0.77 10.01 53.27
CA ALA A 26 1.94 10.66 53.87
C ALA A 26 2.89 11.24 52.80
N THR A 27 3.00 12.56 52.88
CA THR A 27 3.99 13.49 52.31
C THR A 27 5.35 13.36 53.00
N SER A 28 6.42 13.78 52.30
CA SER A 28 7.71 14.36 52.79
C SER A 28 8.94 13.57 52.37
N SER A 29 10.13 14.15 52.23
CA SER A 29 10.64 15.52 52.06
C SER A 29 12.14 15.36 51.86
N SER A 30 12.73 16.31 51.14
CA SER A 30 14.15 16.54 50.86
C SER A 30 15.08 16.33 52.07
N GLN A 31 16.27 15.78 51.83
CA GLN A 31 17.44 16.05 52.66
C GLN A 31 18.75 15.94 51.85
N HIS A 32 19.50 17.03 51.90
CA HIS A 32 20.90 17.22 51.50
C HIS A 32 21.84 16.32 52.33
N PRO A 33 23.11 16.19 51.92
CA PRO A 33 24.15 16.59 52.86
C PRO A 33 25.24 17.49 52.25
N THR A 34 25.95 18.08 53.20
CA THR A 34 26.69 19.34 53.22
C THR A 34 28.18 19.21 52.84
N SER A 35 28.69 20.33 52.33
CA SER A 35 30.04 20.91 52.21
C SER A 35 31.28 20.25 52.83
N ALA A 36 32.42 20.46 52.14
CA ALA A 36 33.70 20.81 52.75
C ALA A 36 34.47 21.83 51.88
N GLN A 37 35.01 22.86 52.53
CA GLN A 37 35.76 24.01 52.01
C GLN A 37 37.28 23.73 51.95
N GLU A 38 37.98 24.42 51.06
CA GLU A 38 39.33 25.01 51.24
C GLU A 38 39.52 26.06 50.11
N ALA A 39 39.57 27.37 50.38
CA ALA A 39 40.77 28.18 50.71
C ALA A 39 41.82 28.13 49.57
N THR A 40 42.35 29.19 48.97
CA THR A 40 42.53 30.62 49.30
C THR A 40 43.06 31.33 48.04
N ASP A 41 42.80 32.63 47.95
CA ASP A 41 43.75 33.72 47.70
C ASP A 41 43.43 34.70 46.56
N SER A 42 43.60 35.97 46.92
CA SER A 42 43.35 37.21 46.17
C SER A 42 44.68 37.63 45.50
N GLU A 43 44.84 38.41 44.43
CA GLU A 43 44.31 39.73 44.08
C GLU A 43 44.92 40.14 42.68
N PRO A 44 44.80 41.37 42.11
CA PRO A 44 44.27 41.59 40.75
C PRO A 44 45.24 42.28 39.76
N VAL A 45 45.02 42.19 38.43
CA VAL A 45 45.48 43.22 37.47
C VAL A 45 44.55 43.33 36.24
N SER A 46 44.27 44.59 35.88
CA SER A 46 43.35 45.16 34.89
C SER A 46 43.60 44.90 33.39
N ARG A 47 42.52 45.19 32.62
CA ARG A 47 42.43 45.69 31.22
C ARG A 47 42.63 44.70 30.05
N ALA A 48 41.58 44.44 29.28
CA ALA A 48 41.13 45.26 28.14
C ALA A 48 40.18 44.47 27.21
N ASP A 49 39.13 45.13 26.75
CA ASP A 49 38.15 44.69 25.75
C ASP A 49 38.76 44.16 24.44
N LYS A 50 38.25 43.03 23.96
CA LYS A 50 37.96 42.77 22.54
C LYS A 50 36.75 41.82 22.40
N PRO A 51 35.77 42.13 21.52
CA PRO A 51 34.62 41.24 21.32
C PRO A 51 35.04 40.01 20.50
N VAL A 52 34.76 38.83 21.05
CA VAL A 52 34.92 37.53 20.38
C VAL A 52 33.65 37.25 19.58
N THR A 53 33.79 37.16 18.26
CA THR A 53 32.79 36.61 17.35
C THR A 53 32.59 35.12 17.68
N PRO A 54 31.37 34.60 17.90
CA PRO A 54 31.18 33.17 18.08
C PRO A 54 31.47 32.46 16.77
N ALA A 55 32.51 31.62 16.76
CA ALA A 55 32.74 30.66 15.70
C ALA A 55 31.53 29.71 15.64
N ALA A 56 30.88 29.65 14.49
CA ALA A 56 29.83 28.69 14.18
C ALA A 56 30.37 27.28 14.46
N GLY A 57 29.81 26.65 15.49
CA GLY A 57 30.01 25.23 15.74
C GLY A 57 29.51 24.46 14.53
N GLY A 58 30.42 23.75 13.87
CA GLY A 58 30.09 22.86 12.77
C GLY A 58 29.01 21.89 13.25
N ALA A 59 27.80 22.06 12.73
CA ALA A 59 26.74 21.08 12.86
C ALA A 59 27.32 19.75 12.37
N LYS A 60 27.38 18.78 13.28
CA LYS A 60 27.80 17.42 12.97
C LYS A 60 26.77 16.90 11.97
N GLN A 61 27.17 16.89 10.70
CA GLN A 61 26.36 16.38 9.60
C GLN A 61 25.90 14.96 9.99
N PRO A 62 24.60 14.65 9.94
CA PRO A 62 24.12 13.30 10.19
C PRO A 62 24.88 12.33 9.27
N PRO A 63 25.22 11.12 9.73
CA PRO A 63 25.97 10.17 8.92
C PRO A 63 25.25 10.02 7.59
N ALA A 64 25.99 10.19 6.48
CA ALA A 64 25.46 9.98 5.15
C ALA A 64 24.95 8.54 5.08
N HIS A 65 23.64 8.36 5.21
CA HIS A 65 23.00 7.08 4.92
C HIS A 65 23.28 6.85 3.43
N HIS A 66 24.18 5.91 3.13
CA HIS A 66 24.46 5.55 1.74
C HIS A 66 23.16 5.06 1.11
N GLU A 67 22.48 5.94 0.38
CA GLU A 67 21.31 5.57 -0.39
C GLU A 67 21.72 4.48 -1.37
N LEU A 68 21.23 3.27 -1.13
CA LEU A 68 21.49 2.15 -2.00
C LEU A 68 20.81 2.43 -3.35
N HIS A 69 21.58 2.29 -4.43
CA HIS A 69 21.11 2.45 -5.80
C HIS A 69 21.53 1.24 -6.64
N SER A 70 20.89 1.10 -7.81
CA SER A 70 21.28 0.08 -8.79
C SER A 70 22.77 0.20 -9.13
N GLY A 71 23.44 -0.93 -9.33
CA GLY A 71 24.87 -1.03 -9.59
C GLY A 71 25.76 -1.01 -8.34
N HIS A 72 25.25 -0.60 -7.17
CA HIS A 72 26.03 -0.61 -5.93
C HIS A 72 26.41 -2.06 -5.55
N ARG A 73 27.66 -2.26 -5.14
CA ARG A 73 28.19 -3.56 -4.72
C ARG A 73 28.26 -3.68 -3.21
N LEU A 74 27.42 -4.53 -2.64
CA LEU A 74 27.49 -4.95 -1.24
C LEU A 74 28.60 -6.00 -1.07
N THR A 75 29.39 -5.83 -0.01
CA THR A 75 30.47 -6.75 0.42
C THR A 75 31.45 -7.15 -0.68
N LYS A 76 31.58 -6.30 -1.72
CA LYS A 76 32.34 -6.55 -2.96
C LYS A 76 31.96 -7.86 -3.68
N ARG A 77 30.77 -8.42 -3.41
CA ARG A 77 30.29 -9.70 -3.96
C ARG A 77 28.93 -9.58 -4.62
N TYR A 78 28.02 -8.83 -4.03
CA TYR A 78 26.65 -8.74 -4.49
C TYR A 78 26.41 -7.40 -5.16
N ARG A 79 26.07 -7.41 -6.45
CA ARG A 79 25.73 -6.20 -7.19
C ARG A 79 24.22 -6.03 -7.19
N LEU A 80 23.73 -4.93 -6.63
CA LEU A 80 22.32 -4.56 -6.65
C LEU A 80 21.89 -4.24 -8.08
N GLU A 81 20.75 -4.77 -8.53
CA GLU A 81 20.23 -4.50 -9.88
C GLU A 81 18.92 -3.74 -9.82
N GLU A 82 17.95 -4.21 -9.05
CA GLU A 82 16.59 -3.67 -9.04
C GLU A 82 16.07 -3.58 -7.61
N CYS A 83 15.58 -2.40 -7.24
CA CYS A 83 14.92 -2.19 -5.94
C CYS A 83 13.48 -2.66 -6.06
N ILE A 84 13.13 -3.74 -5.34
CA ILE A 84 11.78 -4.31 -5.33
C ILE A 84 10.90 -3.58 -4.31
N THR A 85 11.48 -3.15 -3.19
CA THR A 85 10.73 -2.47 -2.13
C THR A 85 11.64 -1.51 -1.40
N ARG A 86 11.10 -0.34 -1.06
CA ARG A 86 11.72 0.61 -0.13
C ARG A 86 10.64 1.04 0.84
N LEU A 87 10.82 0.73 2.11
CA LEU A 87 9.81 0.95 3.15
C LEU A 87 10.49 1.10 4.50
N ASP A 88 10.04 2.04 5.34
CA ASP A 88 10.41 2.18 6.76
C ASP A 88 11.90 1.97 7.06
N GLY A 89 12.79 2.61 6.30
CA GLY A 89 14.24 2.54 6.53
C GLY A 89 14.92 1.24 6.11
N PHE A 90 14.21 0.29 5.50
CA PHE A 90 14.82 -0.86 4.82
C PHE A 90 14.51 -0.87 3.32
N SER A 91 15.31 -1.62 2.57
CA SER A 91 15.14 -1.82 1.14
C SER A 91 15.34 -3.27 0.77
N SER A 92 14.58 -3.75 -0.21
CA SER A 92 14.64 -5.11 -0.73
C SER A 92 15.00 -5.07 -2.20
N TRP A 93 15.94 -5.91 -2.61
CA TRP A 93 16.58 -5.83 -3.93
C TRP A 93 16.64 -7.19 -4.59
N ARG A 94 16.50 -7.21 -5.92
CA ARG A 94 17.10 -8.23 -6.76
C ARG A 94 18.56 -7.84 -7.01
N ALA A 95 19.46 -8.80 -6.81
CA ALA A 95 20.89 -8.61 -6.96
C ALA A 95 21.53 -9.82 -7.63
N VAL A 96 22.78 -9.67 -8.06
CA VAL A 96 23.59 -10.74 -8.61
C VAL A 96 24.76 -11.02 -7.69
N ASP A 97 24.91 -12.27 -7.27
CA ASP A 97 26.13 -12.78 -6.66
C ASP A 97 27.19 -12.95 -7.76
N GLU A 98 28.16 -12.05 -7.82
CA GLU A 98 29.18 -12.02 -8.89
C GLU A 98 30.14 -13.22 -8.81
N LYS A 99 30.31 -13.82 -7.62
CA LYS A 99 31.18 -15.00 -7.45
C LYS A 99 30.51 -16.27 -7.94
N LEU A 100 29.24 -16.47 -7.56
CA LEU A 100 28.46 -17.66 -7.95
C LEU A 100 27.72 -17.49 -9.27
N ARG A 101 27.70 -16.27 -9.84
CA ARG A 101 26.98 -15.88 -11.06
C ARG A 101 25.51 -16.31 -11.05
N ARG A 102 24.82 -16.02 -9.94
CA ARG A 102 23.38 -16.28 -9.78
C ARG A 102 22.65 -15.07 -9.24
N ALA A 103 21.36 -14.99 -9.54
CA ALA A 103 20.48 -14.02 -8.90
C ALA A 103 20.27 -14.39 -7.42
N VAL A 104 20.17 -13.36 -6.58
CA VAL A 104 19.85 -13.45 -5.16
C VAL A 104 18.91 -12.30 -4.79
N GLY A 105 18.11 -12.49 -3.76
CA GLY A 105 17.38 -11.39 -3.13
C GLY A 105 18.14 -10.87 -1.91
N ILE A 106 18.05 -9.56 -1.67
CA ILE A 106 18.74 -8.89 -0.57
C ILE A 106 17.78 -7.97 0.15
N HIS A 107 17.63 -8.16 1.45
CA HIS A 107 17.08 -7.14 2.34
C HIS A 107 18.24 -6.37 2.98
N ALA A 108 18.17 -5.04 3.00
CA ALA A 108 19.20 -4.18 3.53
C ALA A 108 18.59 -3.06 4.38
N LEU A 109 19.17 -2.81 5.54
CA LEU A 109 18.80 -1.72 6.45
C LEU A 109 20.04 -1.18 7.20
N PRO A 110 20.05 0.10 7.61
CA PRO A 110 21.14 0.65 8.43
C PRO A 110 21.37 -0.17 9.71
N ALA A 111 22.62 -0.29 10.15
CA ALA A 111 22.98 -1.07 11.34
C ALA A 111 22.51 -0.42 12.66
N ASP A 112 22.32 0.90 12.65
CA ASP A 112 21.76 1.70 13.74
C ASP A 112 20.22 1.71 13.75
N HIS A 113 19.58 1.12 12.74
CA HIS A 113 18.13 0.99 12.68
C HIS A 113 17.61 0.14 13.85
N GLU A 114 16.53 0.58 14.51
CA GLU A 114 15.99 -0.07 15.74
C GLU A 114 15.74 -1.59 15.55
N ARG A 115 15.30 -1.98 14.35
CA ARG A 115 14.98 -3.37 13.95
C ARG A 115 16.19 -4.19 13.48
N ALA A 116 17.37 -3.61 13.31
CA ALA A 116 18.56 -4.27 12.74
C ALA A 116 18.93 -5.58 13.45
N ARG A 117 18.92 -5.58 14.80
CA ARG A 117 19.24 -6.76 15.60
C ARG A 117 18.17 -7.84 15.51
N ALA A 118 16.89 -7.46 15.50
CA ALA A 118 15.78 -8.39 15.33
C ALA A 118 15.83 -9.08 13.96
N VAL A 119 16.08 -8.32 12.89
CA VAL A 119 16.21 -8.84 11.51
C VAL A 119 17.37 -9.83 11.39
N LEU A 120 18.54 -9.49 11.93
CA LEU A 120 19.72 -10.37 11.89
C LEU A 120 19.50 -11.65 12.69
N SER A 121 18.86 -11.56 13.86
CA SER A 121 18.48 -12.72 14.68
C SER A 121 17.48 -13.63 13.94
N ALA A 122 16.42 -13.05 13.38
CA ALA A 122 15.41 -13.76 12.62
C ALA A 122 16.01 -14.49 11.40
N ALA A 123 16.88 -13.82 10.64
CA ALA A 123 17.55 -14.42 9.48
C ALA A 123 18.42 -15.62 9.86
N ARG A 124 19.18 -15.52 10.96
CA ARG A 124 19.99 -16.64 11.47
C ARG A 124 19.15 -17.80 11.96
N ALA A 125 18.05 -17.53 12.66
CA ALA A 125 17.15 -18.57 13.14
C ALA A 125 16.47 -19.29 11.96
N THR A 126 15.99 -18.55 10.96
CA THR A 126 15.40 -19.10 9.73
C THR A 126 16.40 -19.94 8.93
N ALA A 127 17.66 -19.54 8.85
CA ALA A 127 18.70 -20.29 8.15
C ALA A 127 18.92 -21.72 8.71
N LEU A 128 18.58 -21.96 9.98
CA LEU A 128 18.72 -23.26 10.66
C LEU A 128 17.55 -24.21 10.42
N LEU A 129 16.45 -23.77 9.80
CA LEU A 129 15.23 -24.59 9.63
C LEU A 129 15.44 -25.75 8.64
N GLY A 130 16.16 -25.52 7.54
CA GLY A 130 16.49 -26.55 6.55
C GLY A 130 15.32 -27.12 5.73
N ASP A 131 14.13 -26.52 5.80
CA ASP A 131 12.94 -26.97 5.05
C ASP A 131 12.87 -26.28 3.67
N LEU A 132 12.90 -27.09 2.60
CA LEU A 132 12.92 -26.62 1.21
C LEU A 132 11.63 -25.91 0.78
N ARG A 133 10.54 -26.05 1.53
CA ARG A 133 9.30 -25.29 1.28
C ARG A 133 9.45 -23.81 1.65
N PHE A 134 10.51 -23.42 2.34
CA PHE A 134 10.86 -22.02 2.52
C PHE A 134 11.96 -21.59 1.54
N VAL A 135 11.93 -20.32 1.14
CA VAL A 135 13.04 -19.68 0.42
C VAL A 135 14.21 -19.55 1.38
N GLN A 136 15.37 -20.07 0.98
CA GLN A 136 16.50 -20.22 1.89
C GLN A 136 17.20 -18.88 2.15
N VAL A 137 17.49 -18.59 3.42
CA VAL A 137 18.45 -17.56 3.81
C VAL A 137 19.86 -18.10 3.57
N LEU A 138 20.60 -17.43 2.70
CA LEU A 138 21.93 -17.83 2.25
C LEU A 138 23.04 -17.23 3.10
N ASP A 139 22.84 -15.99 3.55
CA ASP A 139 23.81 -15.23 4.32
C ASP A 139 23.12 -14.11 5.10
N ALA A 140 23.65 -13.72 6.25
CA ALA A 140 23.12 -12.62 7.06
C ALA A 140 24.23 -12.00 7.92
N ALA A 141 24.57 -10.75 7.62
CA ALA A 141 25.71 -10.07 8.24
C ALA A 141 25.47 -8.56 8.42
N GLU A 142 26.29 -7.98 9.29
CA GLU A 142 26.40 -6.54 9.48
C GLU A 142 27.79 -6.11 9.01
N GLU A 143 27.87 -5.30 7.96
CA GLU A 143 29.12 -4.83 7.39
C GLU A 143 28.99 -3.37 6.94
N ASN A 144 30.01 -2.56 7.18
CA ASN A 144 30.06 -1.15 6.79
C ASN A 144 28.84 -0.31 7.25
N GLY A 145 28.32 -0.59 8.45
CA GLY A 145 27.15 0.11 8.99
C GLY A 145 25.82 -0.30 8.35
N LEU A 146 25.78 -1.43 7.63
CA LEU A 146 24.58 -1.96 6.98
C LEU A 146 24.35 -3.41 7.38
N VAL A 147 23.14 -3.72 7.86
CA VAL A 147 22.66 -5.11 7.99
C VAL A 147 22.09 -5.54 6.66
N HIS A 148 22.53 -6.71 6.17
CA HIS A 148 22.00 -7.31 4.97
C HIS A 148 21.67 -8.79 5.17
N VAL A 149 20.54 -9.21 4.60
CA VAL A 149 20.07 -10.60 4.59
C VAL A 149 19.95 -11.04 3.14
N ILE A 150 20.76 -12.01 2.75
CA ILE A 150 20.79 -12.59 1.41
C ILE A 150 19.92 -13.83 1.41
N HIS A 151 18.99 -13.92 0.47
CA HIS A 151 18.14 -15.09 0.29
C HIS A 151 18.15 -15.58 -1.16
N GLU A 152 17.77 -16.85 -1.33
CA GLU A 152 17.61 -17.47 -2.64
C GLU A 152 16.65 -16.65 -3.51
N TRP A 153 17.01 -16.47 -4.79
CA TRP A 153 16.12 -15.92 -5.80
C TRP A 153 15.54 -17.06 -6.64
N LEU A 154 14.22 -17.06 -6.85
CA LEU A 154 13.51 -18.05 -7.64
C LEU A 154 13.02 -17.40 -8.94
N PRO A 155 13.74 -17.53 -10.07
CA PRO A 155 13.41 -16.81 -11.29
C PRO A 155 12.10 -17.28 -11.93
N ASP A 156 11.79 -18.56 -11.83
CA ASP A 156 10.60 -19.17 -12.45
C ASP A 156 9.40 -19.20 -11.50
N ALA A 157 9.54 -18.66 -10.28
CA ALA A 157 8.48 -18.67 -9.30
C ALA A 157 7.54 -17.48 -9.48
N VAL A 158 6.24 -17.74 -9.46
CA VAL A 158 5.20 -16.73 -9.62
C VAL A 158 4.52 -16.49 -8.27
N PRO A 159 4.51 -15.26 -7.73
CA PRO A 159 3.79 -14.96 -6.49
C PRO A 159 2.29 -15.28 -6.62
N LEU A 160 1.69 -15.79 -5.55
CA LEU A 160 0.26 -16.11 -5.53
C LEU A 160 -0.59 -14.86 -5.82
N SER A 161 -0.14 -13.66 -5.43
CA SER A 161 -0.78 -12.40 -5.84
C SER A 161 -0.96 -12.32 -7.36
N THR A 162 0.09 -12.57 -8.15
CA THR A 162 0.02 -12.58 -9.62
C THR A 162 -0.84 -13.72 -10.14
N VAL A 163 -0.76 -14.91 -9.54
CA VAL A 163 -1.61 -16.04 -9.96
C VAL A 163 -3.09 -15.70 -9.81
N LEU A 164 -3.47 -15.08 -8.69
CA LEU A 164 -4.86 -14.71 -8.40
C LEU A 164 -5.38 -13.55 -9.24
N HIS A 165 -4.53 -12.79 -9.94
CA HIS A 165 -5.00 -11.83 -10.95
C HIS A 165 -5.63 -12.53 -12.15
N THR A 166 -5.19 -13.75 -12.48
CA THR A 166 -5.72 -14.51 -13.63
C THR A 166 -7.03 -15.22 -13.33
N GLY A 167 -7.34 -15.41 -12.05
CA GLY A 167 -8.53 -16.10 -11.60
C GLY A 167 -8.29 -16.89 -10.32
N PRO A 168 -9.37 -17.42 -9.72
CA PRO A 168 -9.28 -18.35 -8.61
C PRO A 168 -8.67 -19.69 -9.03
N LEU A 169 -8.07 -20.40 -8.08
CA LEU A 169 -7.46 -21.70 -8.30
C LEU A 169 -8.52 -22.81 -8.43
N ASP A 170 -8.14 -23.88 -9.13
CA ASP A 170 -8.87 -25.14 -9.11
C ASP A 170 -8.87 -25.76 -7.69
N PRO A 171 -9.94 -26.43 -7.24
CA PRO A 171 -9.98 -27.04 -5.91
C PRO A 171 -8.81 -27.96 -5.57
N HIS A 172 -8.28 -28.72 -6.54
CA HIS A 172 -7.12 -29.58 -6.33
C HIS A 172 -5.87 -28.76 -6.04
N GLU A 173 -5.67 -27.65 -6.74
CA GLU A 173 -4.53 -26.76 -6.54
C GLU A 173 -4.65 -25.94 -5.25
N ALA A 174 -5.85 -25.46 -4.93
CA ALA A 174 -6.14 -24.77 -3.66
C ALA A 174 -5.90 -25.69 -2.45
N TYR A 175 -6.30 -26.96 -2.56
CA TYR A 175 -5.99 -27.99 -1.56
C TYR A 175 -4.47 -28.19 -1.38
N ALA A 176 -3.74 -28.30 -2.49
CA ALA A 176 -2.30 -28.48 -2.47
C ALA A 176 -1.57 -27.28 -1.84
N LEU A 177 -2.03 -26.05 -2.14
CA LEU A 177 -1.56 -24.80 -1.55
C LEU A 177 -1.72 -24.83 -0.03
N ALA A 178 -2.95 -24.98 0.47
CA ALA A 178 -3.22 -24.96 1.90
C ALA A 178 -2.48 -26.08 2.63
N SER A 179 -2.45 -27.29 2.06
CA SER A 179 -1.76 -28.43 2.66
C SER A 179 -0.25 -28.18 2.80
N GLN A 180 0.41 -27.69 1.75
CA GLN A 180 1.86 -27.42 1.79
C GLN A 180 2.20 -26.29 2.75
N VAL A 181 1.43 -25.20 2.72
CA VAL A 181 1.69 -24.03 3.58
C VAL A 181 1.44 -24.40 5.05
N SER A 182 0.34 -25.09 5.38
CA SER A 182 0.06 -25.57 6.73
C SER A 182 1.16 -26.48 7.27
N GLN A 183 1.61 -27.47 6.48
CA GLN A 183 2.66 -28.38 6.90
C GLN A 183 4.04 -27.71 7.02
N ALA A 184 4.33 -26.69 6.19
CA ALA A 184 5.55 -25.90 6.28
C ALA A 184 5.55 -25.04 7.55
N MET A 185 4.45 -24.34 7.81
CA MET A 185 4.32 -23.51 9.01
C MET A 185 4.28 -24.33 10.29
N ALA A 186 3.65 -25.50 10.30
CA ALA A 186 3.74 -26.43 11.43
C ALA A 186 5.19 -26.85 11.73
N ALA A 187 6.04 -27.01 10.70
CA ALA A 187 7.46 -27.30 10.87
C ALA A 187 8.24 -26.11 11.44
N ALA A 188 7.95 -24.89 10.96
CA ALA A 188 8.54 -23.66 11.47
C ALA A 188 8.15 -23.40 12.94
N HIS A 189 6.87 -23.58 13.30
CA HIS A 189 6.38 -23.38 14.67
C HIS A 189 7.00 -24.34 15.69
N ARG A 190 7.41 -25.56 15.28
CA ARG A 190 8.18 -26.48 16.15
C ARG A 190 9.60 -25.97 16.47
N LYS A 191 10.06 -24.96 15.75
CA LYS A 191 11.33 -24.25 15.99
C LYS A 191 11.09 -22.83 16.53
N ASP A 192 9.88 -22.54 16.99
CA ASP A 192 9.43 -21.23 17.48
C ASP A 192 9.63 -20.10 16.45
N LEU A 193 9.54 -20.45 15.15
CA LEU A 193 9.56 -19.50 14.05
C LEU A 193 8.14 -19.30 13.52
N ALA A 194 7.62 -18.09 13.65
CA ALA A 194 6.38 -17.66 13.01
C ALA A 194 6.67 -16.80 11.79
N HIS A 195 5.71 -16.74 10.86
CA HIS A 195 5.84 -15.87 9.70
C HIS A 195 5.24 -14.49 9.96
N LEU A 196 4.07 -14.41 10.60
CA LEU A 196 3.32 -13.20 10.96
C LEU A 196 2.95 -12.28 9.79
N ARG A 197 3.19 -12.74 8.55
CA ARG A 197 2.97 -11.96 7.33
C ARG A 197 2.76 -12.85 6.11
N LEU A 198 2.06 -13.96 6.31
CA LEU A 198 1.66 -14.83 5.20
C LEU A 198 0.63 -14.09 4.36
N THR A 199 1.05 -13.68 3.16
CA THR A 199 0.25 -12.93 2.19
C THR A 199 0.38 -13.56 0.80
N PRO A 200 -0.50 -13.22 -0.15
CA PRO A 200 -0.38 -13.68 -1.53
C PRO A 200 0.99 -13.35 -2.17
N ALA A 201 1.65 -12.27 -1.73
CA ALA A 201 2.98 -11.90 -2.24
C ALA A 201 4.13 -12.76 -1.67
N THR A 202 3.91 -13.44 -0.53
CA THR A 202 4.94 -14.25 0.16
C THR A 202 4.88 -15.74 -0.18
N VAL A 203 3.78 -16.20 -0.75
CA VAL A 203 3.64 -17.59 -1.21
C VAL A 203 3.86 -17.62 -2.71
N LEU A 204 4.81 -18.45 -3.15
CA LEU A 204 5.30 -18.52 -4.51
C LEU A 204 4.92 -19.86 -5.14
N ARG A 205 4.28 -19.84 -6.29
CA ARG A 205 4.04 -21.02 -7.13
C ARG A 205 5.32 -21.32 -7.92
N THR A 206 5.94 -22.48 -7.67
CA THR A 206 7.18 -22.90 -8.35
C THR A 206 6.94 -23.98 -9.41
N GLY A 207 5.71 -24.45 -9.53
CA GLY A 207 5.28 -25.45 -10.50
C GLY A 207 3.81 -25.83 -10.28
N PRO A 208 3.28 -26.78 -11.06
CA PRO A 208 1.92 -27.28 -10.87
C PRO A 208 1.76 -27.83 -9.45
N CYS A 209 0.84 -27.26 -8.66
CA CYS A 209 0.61 -27.65 -7.27
C CYS A 209 1.88 -27.68 -6.39
N GLN A 210 2.88 -26.84 -6.68
CA GLN A 210 4.11 -26.73 -5.87
C GLN A 210 4.27 -25.30 -5.38
N PHE A 211 4.39 -25.14 -4.06
CA PHE A 211 4.43 -23.84 -3.41
C PHE A 211 5.62 -23.73 -2.46
N ARG A 212 6.24 -22.54 -2.45
CA ARG A 212 7.28 -22.17 -1.49
C ARG A 212 6.93 -20.86 -0.80
N ILE A 213 7.41 -20.65 0.41
CA ILE A 213 7.14 -19.49 1.25
C ILE A 213 8.42 -18.67 1.42
N ARG A 214 8.39 -17.37 1.12
CA ARG A 214 9.52 -16.47 1.38
C ARG A 214 9.27 -15.63 2.62
N GLY A 215 10.36 -15.18 3.27
CA GLY A 215 10.26 -14.16 4.33
C GLY A 215 9.97 -14.69 5.74
N LEU A 216 10.07 -16.01 5.99
CA LEU A 216 9.85 -16.60 7.32
C LEU A 216 10.64 -15.85 8.40
N ALA A 217 9.93 -15.32 9.40
CA ALA A 217 10.38 -14.45 10.49
C ALA A 217 11.01 -13.10 10.07
N VAL A 218 11.78 -13.08 8.98
CA VAL A 218 12.49 -11.90 8.47
C VAL A 218 11.54 -10.81 8.02
N ASP A 219 10.45 -11.14 7.31
CA ASP A 219 9.51 -10.13 6.80
C ASP A 219 8.76 -9.40 7.91
N ALA A 220 8.44 -10.11 8.99
CA ALA A 220 7.84 -9.54 10.19
C ALA A 220 8.86 -8.67 10.94
N ALA A 221 10.08 -9.17 11.12
CA ALA A 221 11.16 -8.42 11.78
C ALA A 221 11.52 -7.12 11.04
N LEU A 222 11.53 -7.12 9.70
CA LEU A 222 11.78 -5.92 8.89
C LEU A 222 10.75 -4.81 9.15
N ARG A 223 9.55 -5.18 9.60
CA ARG A 223 8.40 -4.28 9.81
C ARG A 223 7.99 -4.13 11.27
N GLY A 224 8.74 -4.75 12.19
CA GLY A 224 8.44 -4.69 13.63
C GLY A 224 7.11 -5.35 14.01
N ILE A 225 6.62 -6.29 13.20
CA ILE A 225 5.35 -6.96 13.47
C ILE A 225 5.55 -8.03 14.53
N THR A 226 4.76 -7.95 15.59
CA THR A 226 4.66 -8.94 16.67
C THR A 226 3.20 -9.33 16.87
N ALA A 227 2.95 -10.52 17.40
CA ALA A 227 1.61 -10.98 17.76
C ALA A 227 1.66 -11.71 19.10
N ASP A 228 0.59 -11.56 19.90
CA ASP A 228 0.45 -12.27 21.18
C ASP A 228 0.34 -13.80 20.97
N ASP A 229 -0.38 -14.22 19.93
CA ASP A 229 -0.42 -15.60 19.47
C ASP A 229 0.05 -15.73 18.01
N PRO A 230 1.37 -15.93 17.79
CA PRO A 230 1.92 -16.08 16.45
C PRO A 230 1.41 -17.31 15.69
N ARG A 231 1.06 -18.40 16.40
CA ARG A 231 0.59 -19.63 15.75
C ARG A 231 -0.81 -19.44 15.22
N ARG A 232 -1.65 -18.75 15.99
CA ARG A 232 -2.99 -18.38 15.56
C ARG A 232 -2.96 -17.41 14.40
N ALA A 233 -2.15 -16.35 14.47
CA ALA A 233 -2.04 -15.36 13.40
C ALA A 233 -1.64 -16.02 12.05
N ASP A 234 -0.67 -16.94 12.08
CA ASP A 234 -0.28 -17.69 10.87
C ASP A 234 -1.39 -18.64 10.39
N THR A 235 -2.18 -19.22 11.29
CA THR A 235 -3.31 -20.11 10.94
C THR A 235 -4.41 -19.35 10.22
N GLU A 236 -4.79 -18.19 10.75
CA GLU A 236 -5.76 -17.29 10.15
C GLU A 236 -5.29 -16.81 8.77
N ALA A 237 -4.02 -16.44 8.65
CA ALA A 237 -3.44 -16.04 7.38
C ALA A 237 -3.49 -17.17 6.33
N ILE A 238 -3.26 -18.44 6.72
CA ILE A 238 -3.44 -19.59 5.81
C ILE A 238 -4.90 -19.74 5.39
N GLY A 239 -5.85 -19.55 6.33
CA GLY A 239 -7.27 -19.50 6.03
C GLY A 239 -7.59 -18.42 5.00
N ALA A 240 -7.05 -17.22 5.15
CA ALA A 240 -7.27 -16.11 4.23
C ALA A 240 -6.67 -16.37 2.84
N LEU A 241 -5.50 -17.02 2.77
CA LEU A 241 -4.90 -17.45 1.51
C LEU A 241 -5.75 -18.52 0.80
N LEU A 242 -6.29 -19.49 1.54
CA LEU A 242 -7.18 -20.51 0.98
C LEU A 242 -8.49 -19.87 0.50
N TYR A 243 -9.04 -18.93 1.27
CA TYR A 243 -10.22 -18.16 0.88
C TYR A 243 -10.00 -17.43 -0.45
N ALA A 244 -8.88 -16.70 -0.54
CA ALA A 244 -8.48 -15.99 -1.75
C ALA A 244 -8.25 -16.93 -2.93
N ALA A 245 -7.62 -18.08 -2.69
CA ALA A 245 -7.42 -19.10 -3.72
C ALA A 245 -8.75 -19.64 -4.27
N LEU A 246 -9.76 -19.85 -3.43
CA LEU A 246 -11.05 -20.41 -3.85
C LEU A 246 -11.95 -19.37 -4.55
N THR A 247 -11.91 -18.13 -4.07
CA THR A 247 -12.91 -17.10 -4.41
C THR A 247 -12.38 -15.94 -5.25
N GLN A 248 -11.05 -15.78 -5.34
CA GLN A 248 -10.40 -14.58 -5.88
C GLN A 248 -10.77 -13.29 -5.12
N ARG A 249 -11.17 -13.41 -3.85
CA ARG A 249 -11.49 -12.28 -2.97
C ARG A 249 -10.77 -12.41 -1.65
N TRP A 250 -10.58 -11.29 -0.96
CA TRP A 250 -10.08 -11.33 0.41
C TRP A 250 -11.26 -11.53 1.38
N PRO A 251 -11.11 -12.35 2.44
CA PRO A 251 -12.23 -12.69 3.34
C PRO A 251 -12.78 -11.50 4.13
N TYR A 252 -11.99 -10.45 4.39
CA TYR A 252 -12.44 -9.30 5.17
C TYR A 252 -13.03 -8.20 4.28
N GLY A 253 -13.83 -7.32 4.88
CA GLY A 253 -14.64 -6.31 4.18
C GLY A 253 -13.82 -5.34 3.32
N ASP A 254 -12.69 -4.87 3.84
CA ASP A 254 -11.86 -3.83 3.21
C ASP A 254 -11.04 -4.32 2.00
N GLY A 255 -11.04 -5.63 1.74
CA GLY A 255 -10.09 -6.21 0.79
C GLY A 255 -8.66 -6.18 1.31
N ALA A 256 -7.73 -6.79 0.58
CA ALA A 256 -6.29 -6.65 0.81
C ALA A 256 -5.49 -7.23 -0.37
N TYR A 257 -4.24 -6.82 -0.51
CA TYR A 257 -3.26 -7.42 -1.43
C TYR A 257 -3.70 -7.44 -2.91
N GLY A 258 -4.46 -6.42 -3.34
CA GLY A 258 -5.02 -6.31 -4.69
C GLY A 258 -6.25 -7.18 -4.93
N LEU A 259 -6.85 -7.74 -3.87
CA LEU A 259 -8.08 -8.51 -3.93
C LEU A 259 -9.22 -7.75 -3.24
N ASN A 260 -10.37 -7.70 -3.90
CA ASN A 260 -11.58 -7.11 -3.36
C ASN A 260 -12.07 -7.88 -2.13
N GLY A 261 -12.59 -7.17 -1.14
CA GLY A 261 -13.24 -7.76 0.02
C GLY A 261 -14.60 -8.38 -0.29
N VAL A 262 -15.26 -8.88 0.75
CA VAL A 262 -16.59 -9.54 0.70
C VAL A 262 -17.63 -8.87 1.59
N ALA A 263 -17.52 -7.55 1.79
CA ALA A 263 -18.47 -6.77 2.59
C ALA A 263 -19.93 -6.93 2.09
N GLY A 264 -20.88 -7.10 3.02
CA GLY A 264 -22.32 -6.99 2.74
C GLY A 264 -23.03 -8.25 2.21
N LEU A 265 -22.36 -9.41 2.10
CA LEU A 265 -22.98 -10.64 1.57
C LEU A 265 -23.78 -11.45 2.62
N SER A 266 -23.58 -11.24 3.92
CA SER A 266 -24.34 -11.90 4.99
C SER A 266 -25.48 -10.99 5.48
N LYS A 267 -26.72 -11.35 5.15
CA LYS A 267 -27.92 -10.52 5.37
C LYS A 267 -28.42 -10.45 6.83
N GLY A 268 -27.61 -10.88 7.81
CA GLY A 268 -28.07 -11.06 9.20
C GLY A 268 -27.13 -10.58 10.31
N TYR A 269 -25.86 -10.28 10.02
CA TYR A 269 -24.91 -9.76 11.00
C TYR A 269 -23.86 -8.97 10.22
N ARG A 270 -23.70 -7.67 10.49
CA ARG A 270 -22.69 -6.82 9.83
C ARG A 270 -21.25 -7.34 10.02
N ASP A 271 -21.04 -8.25 10.97
CA ASP A 271 -19.73 -8.81 11.32
C ASP A 271 -19.50 -10.27 10.88
N SER A 272 -20.44 -10.89 10.16
CA SER A 272 -20.31 -12.31 9.76
C SER A 272 -19.62 -12.46 8.40
N LEU A 273 -18.46 -13.15 8.39
CA LEU A 273 -17.69 -13.46 7.18
C LEU A 273 -18.51 -14.33 6.22
N ALA A 274 -18.59 -13.93 4.94
CA ALA A 274 -19.23 -14.73 3.90
C ALA A 274 -18.40 -15.98 3.61
N THR A 275 -19.04 -17.14 3.58
CA THR A 275 -18.36 -18.41 3.26
C THR A 275 -17.94 -18.46 1.79
N PRO A 276 -16.86 -19.19 1.43
CA PRO A 276 -16.45 -19.33 0.04
C PRO A 276 -17.59 -19.75 -0.90
N GLU A 277 -18.43 -20.70 -0.47
CA GLU A 277 -19.60 -21.18 -1.24
C GLU A 277 -20.66 -20.10 -1.51
N GLN A 278 -20.82 -19.12 -0.61
CA GLN A 278 -21.74 -17.99 -0.82
C GLN A 278 -21.18 -16.99 -1.83
N VAL A 279 -19.85 -16.87 -1.91
CA VAL A 279 -19.18 -15.97 -2.84
C VAL A 279 -19.09 -16.55 -4.25
N ARG A 280 -18.81 -17.86 -4.35
CA ARG A 280 -18.63 -18.54 -5.63
C ARG A 280 -19.21 -19.96 -5.59
N ALA A 281 -20.12 -20.23 -6.53
CA ALA A 281 -20.69 -21.56 -6.70
C ALA A 281 -19.64 -22.60 -7.15
N GLY A 282 -19.85 -23.86 -6.78
CA GLY A 282 -18.99 -24.99 -7.21
C GLY A 282 -17.74 -25.20 -6.34
N ILE A 283 -17.59 -24.46 -5.24
CA ILE A 283 -16.52 -24.69 -4.27
C ILE A 283 -16.80 -25.97 -3.46
N HIS A 284 -15.75 -26.76 -3.22
CA HIS A 284 -15.83 -27.98 -2.42
C HIS A 284 -16.18 -27.65 -0.96
N ARG A 285 -17.31 -28.20 -0.48
CA ARG A 285 -17.84 -27.92 0.87
C ARG A 285 -16.83 -28.12 1.99
N GLY A 286 -16.06 -29.22 1.93
CA GLY A 286 -15.02 -29.48 2.92
C GLY A 286 -13.91 -28.42 2.94
N LEU A 287 -13.54 -27.84 1.78
CA LEU A 287 -12.53 -26.79 1.75
C LEU A 287 -13.09 -25.47 2.30
N SER A 288 -14.34 -25.16 1.94
CA SER A 288 -15.08 -24.00 2.47
C SER A 288 -15.17 -24.05 3.99
N GLU A 289 -15.58 -25.19 4.57
CA GLU A 289 -15.67 -25.38 6.02
C GLU A 289 -14.31 -25.21 6.73
N LEU A 290 -13.25 -25.85 6.23
CA LEU A 290 -11.91 -25.72 6.82
C LEU A 290 -11.36 -24.29 6.71
N THR A 291 -11.67 -23.59 5.63
CA THR A 291 -11.31 -22.18 5.43
C THR A 291 -11.95 -21.32 6.54
N MET A 292 -13.24 -21.49 6.78
CA MET A 292 -13.96 -20.70 7.78
C MET A 292 -13.49 -21.01 9.20
N ARG A 293 -13.17 -22.27 9.50
CA ARG A 293 -12.60 -22.67 10.80
C ARG A 293 -11.19 -22.12 11.04
N ALA A 294 -10.44 -21.82 9.99
CA ALA A 294 -9.13 -21.17 10.11
C ALA A 294 -9.27 -19.65 10.33
N LEU A 295 -10.29 -19.02 9.73
CA LEU A 295 -10.54 -17.58 9.80
C LEU A 295 -11.23 -17.12 11.10
N ASP A 296 -12.32 -17.78 11.49
CA ASP A 296 -13.19 -17.30 12.57
C ASP A 296 -12.66 -17.71 13.97
N ASN A 297 -12.76 -16.82 14.95
CA ASN A 297 -12.38 -17.07 16.36
C ASN A 297 -13.58 -17.10 17.31
N ASN A 298 -14.78 -16.72 16.86
CA ASN A 298 -15.95 -16.57 17.73
C ASN A 298 -16.73 -17.88 17.96
N GLY A 299 -16.15 -19.02 17.61
CA GLY A 299 -16.78 -20.34 17.73
C GLY A 299 -17.42 -20.80 16.42
N ALA A 300 -18.36 -21.74 16.53
CA ALA A 300 -19.00 -22.44 15.41
C ALA A 300 -19.31 -21.50 14.24
N THR A 301 -18.65 -21.73 13.10
CA THR A 301 -19.05 -21.09 11.85
C THR A 301 -20.50 -21.46 11.55
N ALA A 302 -21.23 -20.65 10.81
CA ALA A 302 -22.61 -21.00 10.41
C ALA A 302 -22.72 -22.39 9.72
N ALA A 303 -21.60 -22.95 9.25
CA ALA A 303 -21.50 -24.24 8.59
C ALA A 303 -21.09 -25.43 9.49
N SER A 304 -20.38 -25.22 10.62
CA SER A 304 -19.90 -26.32 11.49
C SER A 304 -19.96 -25.97 12.98
N GLN A 305 -20.46 -26.89 13.82
CA GLN A 305 -20.37 -26.77 15.30
C GLN A 305 -18.96 -27.07 15.85
N ASP A 306 -18.02 -27.40 14.97
CA ASP A 306 -16.65 -27.72 15.35
C ASP A 306 -15.86 -26.47 15.79
N PRO A 307 -14.88 -26.64 16.70
CA PRO A 307 -14.05 -25.55 17.15
C PRO A 307 -13.13 -25.00 16.03
N PRO A 308 -12.76 -23.70 16.12
CA PRO A 308 -11.82 -23.09 15.19
C PRO A 308 -10.42 -23.70 15.30
N PHE A 309 -9.65 -23.62 14.22
CA PHE A 309 -8.25 -24.03 14.22
C PHE A 309 -7.38 -22.95 14.85
N THR A 310 -6.50 -23.36 15.76
CA THR A 310 -5.58 -22.45 16.45
C THR A 310 -4.15 -22.60 15.97
N THR A 311 -3.83 -23.70 15.28
CA THR A 311 -2.49 -23.96 14.75
C THR A 311 -2.51 -24.47 13.31
N PRO A 312 -1.45 -24.24 12.52
CA PRO A 312 -1.34 -24.79 11.17
C PRO A 312 -1.26 -26.32 11.17
N GLU A 313 -0.83 -26.94 12.27
CA GLU A 313 -0.79 -28.39 12.41
C GLU A 313 -2.21 -28.99 12.47
N GLU A 314 -3.13 -28.35 13.19
CA GLU A 314 -4.54 -28.77 13.24
C GLU A 314 -5.19 -28.65 11.86
N LEU A 315 -5.02 -27.50 11.19
CA LEU A 315 -5.52 -27.28 9.84
C LEU A 315 -4.93 -28.30 8.85
N GLY A 316 -3.62 -28.57 8.93
CA GLY A 316 -2.96 -29.57 8.10
C GLY A 316 -3.47 -30.99 8.31
N LYS A 317 -3.78 -31.38 9.55
CA LYS A 317 -4.40 -32.68 9.87
C LYS A 317 -5.82 -32.77 9.31
N ALA A 318 -6.61 -31.70 9.43
CA ALA A 318 -7.96 -31.66 8.91
C ALA A 318 -7.99 -31.72 7.36
N LEU A 319 -7.08 -31.02 6.69
CA LEU A 319 -6.88 -31.13 5.24
C LEU A 319 -6.49 -32.56 4.83
N ALA A 320 -5.59 -33.20 5.57
CA ALA A 320 -5.20 -34.60 5.29
C ALA A 320 -6.35 -35.61 5.49
N ALA A 321 -7.35 -35.27 6.30
CA ALA A 321 -8.52 -36.10 6.55
C ALA A 321 -9.64 -35.91 5.50
N LEU A 322 -9.56 -34.89 4.64
CA LEU A 322 -10.54 -34.69 3.57
C LEU A 322 -10.51 -35.86 2.57
N PRO A 323 -11.68 -36.24 2.01
CA PRO A 323 -11.71 -37.12 0.84
C PRO A 323 -10.83 -36.58 -0.28
N ARG A 324 -10.14 -37.48 -0.98
CA ARG A 324 -9.22 -37.10 -2.07
C ARG A 324 -9.96 -36.27 -3.13
N ILE A 325 -9.53 -35.03 -3.31
CA ILE A 325 -10.00 -34.15 -4.38
C ILE A 325 -9.28 -34.60 -5.67
N PRO A 326 -10.00 -34.99 -6.74
CA PRO A 326 -9.37 -35.40 -7.99
C PRO A 326 -8.72 -34.19 -8.69
N PRO A 327 -7.61 -34.40 -9.42
CA PRO A 327 -7.08 -33.36 -10.30
C PRO A 327 -8.12 -33.00 -11.37
N PRO A 328 -8.10 -31.75 -11.88
CA PRO A 328 -9.00 -31.37 -12.96
C PRO A 328 -8.75 -32.25 -14.19
N ASP A 329 -9.82 -32.56 -14.92
CA ASP A 329 -9.69 -33.28 -16.19
C ASP A 329 -8.76 -32.49 -17.12
N PRO A 330 -7.78 -33.14 -17.77
CA PRO A 330 -6.93 -32.46 -18.73
C PRO A 330 -7.86 -31.85 -19.78
N THR A 331 -7.79 -30.53 -19.95
CA THR A 331 -8.45 -29.86 -21.05
C THR A 331 -7.99 -30.59 -22.31
N PRO A 332 -8.89 -31.10 -23.15
CA PRO A 332 -8.47 -31.69 -24.42
C PRO A 332 -7.63 -30.63 -25.10
N SER A 333 -6.33 -30.89 -25.28
CA SER A 333 -5.54 -30.06 -26.16
C SER A 333 -6.32 -30.01 -27.46
N ALA A 334 -6.85 -28.84 -27.82
CA ALA A 334 -7.43 -28.64 -29.13
C ALA A 334 -6.39 -29.20 -30.09
N MET A 335 -6.72 -30.33 -30.72
CA MET A 335 -5.78 -31.09 -31.50
C MET A 335 -5.15 -30.10 -32.49
N VAL A 336 -3.90 -29.72 -32.23
CA VAL A 336 -3.10 -28.99 -33.20
C VAL A 336 -3.17 -29.85 -34.44
N GLY A 337 -3.76 -29.26 -35.49
CA GLY A 337 -4.43 -29.98 -36.56
C GLY A 337 -3.71 -31.25 -36.97
N PHE A 338 -4.48 -32.32 -37.15
CA PHE A 338 -4.05 -33.44 -37.97
C PHE A 338 -3.34 -32.88 -39.19
N GLN A 339 -2.00 -32.95 -39.20
CA GLN A 339 -1.26 -32.74 -40.43
C GLN A 339 -1.72 -33.90 -41.29
N HIS A 340 -2.51 -33.58 -42.31
CA HIS A 340 -2.78 -34.51 -43.40
C HIS A 340 -1.41 -34.94 -43.92
N THR A 341 -1.00 -36.15 -43.54
CA THR A 341 0.13 -36.81 -44.16
C THR A 341 -0.26 -36.97 -45.61
N THR A 342 0.33 -36.15 -46.48
CA THR A 342 0.36 -36.44 -47.91
C THR A 342 1.20 -37.70 -48.06
N PHE A 343 0.54 -38.85 -47.95
CA PHE A 343 1.09 -40.11 -48.41
C PHE A 343 1.38 -39.94 -49.91
N GLN A 344 2.62 -39.58 -50.25
CA GLN A 344 3.14 -39.83 -51.58
C GLN A 344 3.10 -41.35 -51.78
N ARG A 345 2.18 -41.76 -52.64
CA ARG A 345 1.99 -43.13 -53.10
C ARG A 345 3.24 -43.52 -53.91
N GLY A 346 4.23 -44.08 -53.23
CA GLY A 346 5.44 -44.63 -53.85
C GLY A 346 5.10 -45.93 -54.60
N THR A 347 5.39 -45.94 -55.89
CA THR A 347 5.34 -47.10 -56.77
C THR A 347 6.32 -48.18 -56.30
N LEU A 348 5.84 -49.42 -56.37
CA LEU A 348 6.55 -50.64 -55.99
C LEU A 348 7.78 -50.82 -56.90
N ALA A 349 8.99 -50.82 -56.33
CA ALA A 349 10.18 -51.34 -57.00
C ALA A 349 11.03 -52.13 -56.00
N THR A 350 11.37 -53.33 -56.44
CA THR A 350 11.99 -54.46 -55.76
C THR A 350 13.45 -54.24 -55.34
N GLY A 351 13.76 -54.67 -54.11
CA GLY A 351 15.01 -55.34 -53.72
C GLY A 351 16.28 -54.50 -53.62
N ARG A 352 16.88 -54.44 -52.41
CA ARG A 352 18.24 -54.90 -52.05
C ARG A 352 18.64 -54.38 -50.64
N GLN A 353 19.39 -55.20 -49.91
CA GLN A 353 19.91 -54.98 -48.55
C GLN A 353 20.94 -53.82 -48.45
N PRO A 354 21.31 -53.39 -47.22
CA PRO A 354 21.63 -52.00 -46.86
C PRO A 354 23.12 -51.65 -47.00
N PRO A 355 23.46 -50.36 -46.94
CA PRO A 355 24.73 -49.97 -46.32
C PRO A 355 24.62 -48.76 -45.37
N SER A 356 25.30 -48.93 -44.22
CA SER A 356 26.11 -47.96 -43.46
C SER A 356 25.77 -46.46 -43.48
N ALA A 357 25.55 -45.92 -42.27
CA ALA A 357 25.46 -44.50 -41.97
C ALA A 357 26.77 -43.72 -42.31
N PRO A 358 26.68 -42.57 -43.01
CA PRO A 358 27.70 -41.52 -42.99
C PRO A 358 27.34 -40.40 -41.98
N PRO A 359 28.31 -39.56 -41.57
CA PRO A 359 28.23 -38.76 -40.36
C PRO A 359 27.27 -37.57 -40.47
N ALA A 360 26.71 -37.18 -39.32
CA ALA A 360 25.86 -36.01 -39.17
C ALA A 360 26.57 -34.73 -39.64
N ARG A 361 26.02 -34.08 -40.66
CA ARG A 361 26.32 -32.69 -41.01
C ARG A 361 25.51 -31.79 -40.08
N PRO A 362 26.08 -30.75 -39.45
CA PRO A 362 25.33 -29.89 -38.54
C PRO A 362 24.19 -29.20 -39.30
N ALA A 363 23.01 -29.16 -38.69
CA ALA A 363 21.87 -28.41 -39.20
C ALA A 363 22.22 -26.92 -39.28
N PRO A 364 21.82 -26.20 -40.35
CA PRO A 364 21.94 -24.75 -40.38
C PRO A 364 21.08 -24.17 -39.24
N GLY A 365 21.71 -23.33 -38.41
CA GLY A 365 21.03 -22.64 -37.31
C GLY A 365 19.86 -21.79 -37.82
N SER A 366 18.80 -21.72 -37.02
CA SER A 366 17.65 -20.85 -37.23
C SER A 366 18.10 -19.41 -37.52
N PRO A 367 17.49 -18.71 -38.48
CA PRO A 367 17.85 -17.33 -38.75
C PRO A 367 17.51 -16.47 -37.53
N ALA A 368 18.51 -15.72 -37.06
CA ALA A 368 18.34 -14.70 -36.04
C ALA A 368 17.30 -13.65 -36.50
N PRO A 369 16.53 -13.05 -35.58
CA PRO A 369 15.61 -11.97 -35.94
C PRO A 369 16.39 -10.78 -36.52
N PRO A 370 15.79 -10.02 -37.46
CA PRO A 370 16.47 -8.90 -38.08
C PRO A 370 16.82 -7.84 -37.03
N ALA A 371 18.09 -7.40 -37.05
CA ALA A 371 18.54 -6.25 -36.27
C ALA A 371 17.78 -5.00 -36.72
N LEU A 372 17.26 -4.25 -35.74
CA LEU A 372 16.60 -2.97 -35.96
C LEU A 372 17.57 -1.98 -36.64
N PRO A 373 17.18 -1.32 -37.76
CA PRO A 373 17.97 -0.23 -38.30
C PRO A 373 17.96 0.96 -37.34
N GLY A 374 19.16 1.38 -36.94
CA GLY A 374 19.36 2.54 -36.09
C GLY A 374 19.10 3.87 -36.79
N ARG A 375 18.74 4.86 -35.95
CA ARG A 375 18.90 6.30 -36.15
C ARG A 375 18.30 6.90 -37.44
N THR A 376 17.00 7.13 -37.45
CA THR A 376 16.39 8.36 -38.03
C THR A 376 15.00 8.56 -37.40
N GLY A 377 14.91 9.45 -36.41
CA GLY A 377 13.66 9.68 -35.67
C GLY A 377 13.60 11.06 -35.05
N THR A 378 14.08 12.09 -35.75
CA THR A 378 14.07 13.49 -35.26
C THR A 378 13.36 14.47 -36.20
N ALA A 379 12.66 13.98 -37.23
CA ALA A 379 11.97 14.85 -38.20
C ALA A 379 10.43 14.80 -38.13
N LEU A 380 9.83 13.86 -37.36
CA LEU A 380 8.36 13.76 -37.24
C LEU A 380 7.79 14.44 -35.98
N LYS A 381 8.64 14.98 -35.09
CA LYS A 381 8.19 15.73 -33.90
C LYS A 381 7.96 17.23 -34.16
N TRP A 382 8.58 17.82 -35.18
CA TRP A 382 8.45 19.26 -35.47
C TRP A 382 7.23 19.63 -36.34
N GLY A 383 6.64 18.66 -37.05
CA GLY A 383 5.44 18.90 -37.86
C GLY A 383 4.15 19.06 -37.04
N VAL A 384 4.05 18.36 -35.91
CA VAL A 384 2.86 18.39 -35.04
C VAL A 384 2.86 19.62 -34.14
N SER A 385 4.03 20.04 -33.64
CA SER A 385 4.17 21.27 -32.84
C SER A 385 3.91 22.55 -33.65
N ALA A 386 4.28 22.61 -34.93
CA ALA A 386 3.97 23.77 -35.77
C ALA A 386 2.47 23.90 -36.09
N LEU A 387 1.74 22.78 -36.17
CA LEU A 387 0.30 22.77 -36.43
C LEU A 387 -0.51 23.15 -35.17
N LEU A 388 -0.04 22.77 -33.97
CA LEU A 388 -0.64 23.19 -32.70
C LEU A 388 -0.37 24.68 -32.38
N ILE A 389 0.81 25.20 -32.71
CA ILE A 389 1.11 26.65 -32.57
C ILE A 389 0.30 27.47 -33.58
N ALA A 390 0.08 26.99 -34.80
CA ALA A 390 -0.77 27.66 -35.79
C ALA A 390 -2.26 27.65 -35.38
N ALA A 391 -2.74 26.59 -34.71
CA ALA A 391 -4.11 26.53 -34.19
C ALA A 391 -4.32 27.41 -32.94
N LEU A 392 -3.32 27.52 -32.05
CA LEU A 392 -3.36 28.41 -30.88
C LEU A 392 -3.14 29.89 -31.24
N GLY A 393 -2.41 30.18 -32.32
CA GLY A 393 -2.15 31.55 -32.78
C GLY A 393 -3.32 32.21 -33.54
N LEU A 394 -4.26 31.44 -34.12
CA LEU A 394 -5.39 32.00 -34.86
C LEU A 394 -6.61 32.36 -33.99
N GLY A 395 -6.69 31.83 -32.76
CA GLY A 395 -7.72 32.22 -31.78
C GLY A 395 -7.40 33.51 -31.00
N SER A 396 -6.11 33.86 -30.89
CA SER A 396 -5.65 35.00 -30.07
C SER A 396 -5.55 36.34 -30.84
N TRP A 397 -5.65 36.34 -32.18
CA TRP A 397 -5.55 37.58 -32.97
C TRP A 397 -6.88 38.31 -33.18
N GLN A 398 -8.03 37.62 -33.08
CA GLN A 398 -9.34 38.26 -33.27
C GLN A 398 -9.86 39.01 -32.04
N LEU A 399 -9.34 38.71 -30.83
CA LEU A 399 -9.73 39.39 -29.60
C LEU A 399 -8.89 40.66 -29.34
N ALA A 400 -7.72 40.78 -29.98
CA ALA A 400 -6.81 41.92 -29.83
C ALA A 400 -7.12 43.12 -30.77
N ASP A 401 -7.77 42.90 -31.93
CA ASP A 401 -8.13 44.01 -32.84
C ASP A 401 -9.45 44.71 -32.44
N ALA A 402 -10.29 44.05 -31.61
CA ALA A 402 -11.57 44.59 -31.14
C ALA A 402 -11.44 45.54 -29.92
N LEU A 403 -10.31 45.53 -29.22
CA LEU A 403 -10.05 46.39 -28.05
C LEU A 403 -9.16 47.62 -28.34
N LEU A 404 -8.66 47.76 -29.58
CA LEU A 404 -7.66 48.80 -29.94
C LEU A 404 -8.14 49.85 -30.95
N LYS A 405 -9.40 49.82 -31.39
CA LYS A 405 -10.03 50.90 -32.19
C LYS A 405 -11.37 51.29 -31.62
N GLY A 406 -11.34 52.19 -30.64
CA GLY A 406 -12.51 53.02 -30.34
C GLY A 406 -12.72 54.02 -31.46
N ASP A 407 -13.86 53.93 -32.15
CA ASP A 407 -14.52 55.06 -32.79
C ASP A 407 -16.00 54.71 -33.01
N ALA A 408 -16.88 55.54 -32.44
CA ALA A 408 -18.33 55.45 -32.54
C ALA A 408 -18.82 55.77 -33.97
N PRO A 409 -20.05 55.34 -34.31
CA PRO A 409 -20.98 56.37 -34.75
C PRO A 409 -22.42 56.20 -34.23
N SER A 410 -23.01 57.36 -33.97
CA SER A 410 -24.42 57.64 -33.70
C SER A 410 -25.31 57.45 -34.93
N ASP A 411 -26.49 56.86 -34.75
CA ASP A 411 -27.73 57.26 -35.44
C ASP A 411 -28.98 56.79 -34.66
N GLN A 412 -29.94 57.70 -34.49
CA GLN A 412 -31.30 57.54 -33.93
C GLN A 412 -32.35 57.74 -35.06
N PRO A 413 -33.69 57.53 -34.89
CA PRO A 413 -34.46 56.56 -34.10
C PRO A 413 -35.74 56.00 -34.82
N SER A 414 -36.52 55.18 -34.09
CA SER A 414 -38.01 54.94 -34.17
C SER A 414 -38.54 53.67 -34.90
N PRO A 415 -39.77 53.18 -34.56
CA PRO A 415 -40.30 52.76 -33.25
C PRO A 415 -40.85 51.30 -33.31
N SER A 416 -41.00 50.55 -32.22
CA SER A 416 -42.30 50.24 -31.57
C SER A 416 -42.11 49.29 -30.38
N ASP A 417 -42.76 49.65 -29.26
CA ASP A 417 -43.22 48.89 -28.07
C ASP A 417 -42.27 48.46 -26.92
N PRO A 418 -42.59 48.80 -25.63
CA PRO A 418 -41.83 48.44 -24.41
C PRO A 418 -42.53 47.33 -23.55
N PRO A 419 -42.09 47.02 -22.32
CA PRO A 419 -40.96 46.16 -21.94
C PRO A 419 -41.41 44.90 -21.16
N ALA A 420 -40.58 43.85 -21.10
CA ALA A 420 -40.61 42.88 -20.01
C ALA A 420 -39.26 42.96 -19.30
N ALA A 421 -39.34 42.94 -17.97
CA ALA A 421 -38.33 43.30 -17.00
C ALA A 421 -36.98 42.59 -17.20
N GLY A 422 -35.93 43.32 -16.82
CA GLY A 422 -34.54 42.93 -16.98
C GLY A 422 -34.16 41.67 -16.22
N GLU A 423 -33.15 41.01 -16.79
CA GLU A 423 -32.18 40.24 -16.04
C GLU A 423 -30.94 41.13 -16.01
N GLU A 424 -30.55 41.51 -14.79
CA GLU A 424 -29.28 42.19 -14.53
C GLU A 424 -28.16 41.26 -15.01
N GLU A 425 -27.33 41.76 -15.94
CA GLU A 425 -26.12 41.09 -16.38
C GLU A 425 -25.11 41.17 -15.22
N GLU A 426 -25.01 40.06 -14.48
CA GLU A 426 -24.13 39.88 -13.33
C GLU A 426 -22.66 40.05 -13.77
N ALA A 427 -21.92 40.89 -13.02
CA ALA A 427 -20.52 41.19 -13.31
C ALA A 427 -19.66 39.91 -13.24
N PRO A 428 -18.62 39.75 -14.08
CA PRO A 428 -17.77 38.57 -14.04
C PRO A 428 -17.10 38.42 -12.66
N PRO A 429 -17.08 37.21 -12.09
CA PRO A 429 -16.67 36.97 -10.71
C PRO A 429 -15.16 37.24 -10.53
N ALA A 430 -14.79 37.85 -9.40
CA ALA A 430 -13.44 38.39 -9.18
C ALA A 430 -12.55 37.41 -8.39
N PRO A 431 -11.28 37.19 -8.79
CA PRO A 431 -10.40 36.26 -8.10
C PRO A 431 -10.03 36.77 -6.70
N VAL A 432 -10.01 35.86 -5.72
CA VAL A 432 -9.64 36.13 -4.32
C VAL A 432 -8.21 35.65 -4.07
N GLU A 433 -7.40 36.50 -3.42
CA GLU A 433 -6.02 36.17 -3.04
C GLU A 433 -5.99 35.23 -1.84
N ILE A 434 -5.18 34.16 -1.93
CA ILE A 434 -4.93 33.21 -0.83
C ILE A 434 -3.65 33.67 -0.12
N VAL A 435 -3.75 33.99 1.16
CA VAL A 435 -2.65 34.56 1.96
C VAL A 435 -1.72 33.49 2.52
N ASP A 436 -2.30 32.38 2.98
CA ASP A 436 -1.54 31.24 3.51
C ASP A 436 -2.24 29.91 3.20
N ILE A 437 -1.49 28.82 3.23
CA ILE A 437 -2.00 27.47 3.02
C ILE A 437 -1.38 26.49 4.01
N THR A 438 -2.23 25.75 4.71
CA THR A 438 -1.83 24.80 5.73
C THR A 438 -2.41 23.42 5.45
N GLU A 439 -1.61 22.38 5.59
CA GLU A 439 -2.11 21.02 5.45
C GLU A 439 -3.00 20.61 6.63
N PHE A 440 -4.10 19.95 6.30
CA PHE A 440 -5.12 19.52 7.25
C PHE A 440 -5.28 18.00 7.26
N ASP A 441 -4.90 17.39 8.38
CA ASP A 441 -4.92 15.94 8.60
C ASP A 441 -5.33 15.65 10.06
N PRO A 442 -6.63 15.80 10.41
CA PRO A 442 -7.11 15.70 11.78
C PRO A 442 -6.92 14.30 12.40
N GLU A 443 -6.85 13.26 11.57
CA GLU A 443 -6.65 11.86 11.99
C GLU A 443 -5.17 11.42 11.96
N GLY A 444 -4.25 12.35 11.66
CA GLY A 444 -2.82 12.07 11.52
C GLY A 444 -2.08 11.94 12.86
N THR A 445 -1.40 10.81 13.08
CA THR A 445 -0.52 10.60 14.24
C THR A 445 0.93 11.01 13.94
N GLY A 446 1.14 12.28 13.60
CA GLY A 446 2.46 12.93 13.54
C GLY A 446 3.06 13.14 12.15
N GLY A 447 3.44 14.40 11.86
CA GLY A 447 4.25 14.81 10.69
C GLY A 447 3.50 15.13 9.41
N GLY A 448 2.16 15.10 9.41
CA GLY A 448 1.34 15.41 8.23
C GLY A 448 1.49 14.40 7.08
N GLN A 449 0.93 14.72 5.92
CA GLN A 449 1.15 14.04 4.65
C GLN A 449 2.48 14.50 4.06
N ASN A 450 2.59 15.76 3.64
CA ASN A 450 3.80 16.45 3.18
C ASN A 450 3.59 17.98 3.35
N PRO A 451 3.52 18.49 4.60
CA PRO A 451 3.11 19.88 4.87
C PRO A 451 4.04 20.91 4.22
N GLU A 452 5.32 20.59 4.03
CA GLU A 452 6.29 21.44 3.34
C GLU A 452 5.98 21.63 1.84
N MET A 453 5.11 20.80 1.26
CA MET A 453 4.68 20.90 -0.14
C MET A 453 3.39 21.72 -0.29
N ALA A 454 2.70 22.10 0.79
CA ALA A 454 1.42 22.82 0.71
C ALA A 454 1.47 24.11 -0.14
N PRO A 455 2.52 24.96 -0.06
CA PRO A 455 2.62 26.17 -0.89
C PRO A 455 2.62 25.91 -2.41
N ARG A 456 2.93 24.68 -2.84
CA ARG A 456 2.93 24.31 -4.26
C ARG A 456 1.55 24.21 -4.89
N ALA A 457 0.49 24.14 -4.07
CA ALA A 457 -0.87 24.08 -4.58
C ALA A 457 -1.44 25.47 -4.93
N ILE A 458 -0.68 26.56 -4.72
CA ILE A 458 -1.08 27.94 -4.99
C ILE A 458 0.04 28.76 -5.65
N ASP A 459 1.09 28.10 -6.18
CA ASP A 459 2.23 28.78 -6.80
C ASP A 459 2.02 29.11 -8.28
N GLY A 460 0.88 28.68 -8.86
CA GLY A 460 0.52 28.88 -10.27
C GLY A 460 1.34 28.03 -11.25
N ASP A 461 2.17 27.09 -10.77
CA ASP A 461 2.93 26.17 -11.60
C ASP A 461 2.27 24.78 -11.63
N LEU A 462 1.65 24.46 -12.77
CA LEU A 462 0.96 23.19 -12.99
C LEU A 462 1.90 21.97 -13.05
N GLU A 463 3.22 22.16 -13.06
CA GLU A 463 4.21 21.07 -12.96
C GLU A 463 4.60 20.74 -11.51
N SER A 464 4.32 21.64 -10.55
CA SER A 464 4.44 21.39 -9.12
C SER A 464 3.10 21.01 -8.51
N ALA A 465 3.14 20.29 -7.39
CA ALA A 465 1.95 19.93 -6.64
C ALA A 465 2.27 19.68 -5.18
N TRP A 466 1.29 19.90 -4.31
CA TRP A 466 1.19 19.20 -3.03
C TRP A 466 0.73 17.78 -3.29
N GLN A 467 1.26 16.81 -2.53
CA GLN A 467 0.95 15.39 -2.72
C GLN A 467 0.73 14.72 -1.37
N THR A 468 -0.22 13.79 -1.29
CA THR A 468 -0.45 12.98 -0.09
C THR A 468 0.63 11.90 0.07
N LYS A 469 0.70 11.26 1.24
CA LYS A 469 1.45 10.00 1.38
C LYS A 469 0.82 8.89 0.52
N ASN A 470 1.53 7.76 0.46
CA ASN A 470 1.09 6.59 -0.28
C ASN A 470 0.01 5.85 0.50
N TYR A 471 -1.08 5.54 -0.20
CA TYR A 471 -2.15 4.69 0.30
C TYR A 471 -2.32 3.46 -0.58
N PHE A 472 -2.93 2.43 0.00
CA PHE A 472 -3.18 1.15 -0.66
C PHE A 472 -4.68 0.94 -0.94
N GLY A 473 -5.39 2.03 -1.25
CA GLY A 473 -6.79 2.06 -1.68
C GLY A 473 -7.25 3.51 -1.95
N PRO A 474 -8.32 3.72 -2.75
CA PRO A 474 -8.78 5.04 -3.18
C PRO A 474 -9.24 5.92 -2.00
N SER A 475 -10.00 5.39 -1.05
CA SER A 475 -10.44 6.13 0.15
C SER A 475 -9.40 6.06 1.27
N PHE A 476 -8.15 6.45 0.99
CA PHE A 476 -7.03 6.40 1.94
C PHE A 476 -6.77 5.01 2.56
N GLY A 477 -7.22 3.94 1.88
CA GLY A 477 -7.19 2.58 2.44
C GLY A 477 -7.98 2.41 3.75
N ASN A 478 -9.04 3.22 3.96
CA ASN A 478 -9.86 3.29 5.17
C ASN A 478 -9.09 3.64 6.45
N LEU A 479 -7.89 4.19 6.32
CA LEU A 479 -7.10 4.65 7.47
C LEU A 479 -7.61 6.01 7.99
N LYS A 480 -8.26 6.78 7.10
CA LYS A 480 -8.72 8.15 7.34
C LYS A 480 -9.98 8.41 6.54
N SER A 481 -10.81 9.32 7.05
CA SER A 481 -11.97 9.89 6.35
C SER A 481 -11.57 10.83 5.20
N GLY A 482 -10.37 11.39 5.25
CA GLY A 482 -9.78 12.22 4.20
C GLY A 482 -8.55 12.97 4.70
N VAL A 483 -7.97 13.78 3.82
CA VAL A 483 -6.94 14.77 4.13
C VAL A 483 -7.14 15.98 3.22
N GLY A 484 -6.64 17.15 3.59
CA GLY A 484 -6.88 18.35 2.79
C GLY A 484 -5.89 19.47 3.01
N LEU A 485 -6.22 20.63 2.44
CA LEU A 485 -5.50 21.88 2.57
C LEU A 485 -6.47 22.97 3.02
N ILE A 486 -6.15 23.65 4.11
CA ILE A 486 -6.86 24.86 4.55
C ILE A 486 -6.18 26.07 3.90
N LEU A 487 -6.97 26.85 3.19
CA LEU A 487 -6.62 28.16 2.62
C LEU A 487 -7.03 29.24 3.62
N ASP A 488 -6.09 30.11 4.00
CA ASP A 488 -6.38 31.33 4.76
C ASP A 488 -6.43 32.51 3.79
N LEU A 489 -7.60 33.16 3.70
CA LEU A 489 -7.81 34.35 2.87
C LEU A 489 -7.32 35.64 3.56
N GLY A 490 -6.81 35.54 4.79
CA GLY A 490 -6.29 36.63 5.62
C GLY A 490 -7.36 37.51 6.28
N GLU A 491 -8.53 37.64 5.65
CA GLU A 491 -9.71 38.31 6.18
C GLU A 491 -10.98 37.60 5.72
N VAL A 492 -12.12 37.91 6.34
CA VAL A 492 -13.41 37.37 5.91
C VAL A 492 -13.75 37.95 4.54
N ARG A 493 -13.94 37.08 3.56
CA ARG A 493 -14.31 37.41 2.18
C ARG A 493 -15.51 36.60 1.74
N GLU A 494 -16.28 37.17 0.83
CA GLU A 494 -17.34 36.45 0.14
C GLU A 494 -16.72 35.58 -0.95
N ILE A 495 -17.13 34.32 -1.01
CA ILE A 495 -16.67 33.35 -2.01
C ILE A 495 -17.87 32.61 -2.61
N SER A 496 -17.81 32.31 -3.90
CA SER A 496 -18.84 31.59 -4.64
C SER A 496 -18.32 30.31 -5.30
N SER A 497 -17.03 30.26 -5.67
CA SER A 497 -16.48 29.08 -6.33
C SER A 497 -15.02 28.79 -5.99
N LEU A 498 -14.67 27.51 -6.09
CA LEU A 498 -13.34 26.95 -5.90
C LEU A 498 -12.92 26.19 -7.16
N SER A 499 -11.79 26.56 -7.74
CA SER A 499 -11.14 25.82 -8.83
C SER A 499 -9.98 24.98 -8.29
N VAL A 500 -9.88 23.72 -8.72
CA VAL A 500 -8.83 22.80 -8.28
C VAL A 500 -8.28 22.02 -9.48
N GLN A 501 -6.97 22.07 -9.66
CA GLN A 501 -6.24 21.24 -10.63
C GLN A 501 -5.56 20.09 -9.90
N ALA A 502 -5.95 18.86 -10.22
CA ALA A 502 -5.46 17.64 -9.60
C ALA A 502 -4.80 16.69 -10.60
N PHE A 503 -3.84 15.91 -10.12
CA PHE A 503 -3.22 14.83 -10.89
C PHE A 503 -4.01 13.54 -10.72
N GLY A 504 -4.75 13.16 -11.77
CA GLY A 504 -5.63 11.99 -11.78
C GLY A 504 -6.97 12.26 -11.11
N ASP A 505 -7.95 11.38 -11.37
CA ASP A 505 -9.31 11.54 -10.87
C ASP A 505 -9.34 11.45 -9.33
N THR A 506 -9.46 12.61 -8.68
CA THR A 506 -9.52 12.78 -7.23
C THR A 506 -10.90 13.30 -6.86
N THR A 507 -11.51 12.77 -5.81
CA THR A 507 -12.75 13.33 -5.26
C THR A 507 -12.41 14.44 -4.27
N VAL A 508 -12.90 15.64 -4.55
CA VAL A 508 -12.65 16.84 -3.75
C VAL A 508 -13.97 17.40 -3.22
N GLU A 509 -13.95 17.83 -1.97
CA GLU A 509 -15.03 18.58 -1.35
C GLU A 509 -14.55 20.01 -1.07
N PHE A 510 -15.35 20.99 -1.52
CA PHE A 510 -15.21 22.39 -1.16
C PHE A 510 -15.97 22.62 0.14
N ARG A 511 -15.23 22.97 1.20
CA ARG A 511 -15.80 23.25 2.52
C ARG A 511 -15.37 24.63 3.03
N ALA A 512 -16.17 25.24 3.90
CA ALA A 512 -15.86 26.53 4.51
C ALA A 512 -16.13 26.54 6.02
N ALA A 513 -15.29 27.28 6.75
CA ALA A 513 -15.51 27.58 8.17
C ALA A 513 -16.48 28.77 8.31
N PRO A 514 -17.17 28.91 9.45
CA PRO A 514 -18.01 30.09 9.70
C PRO A 514 -17.17 31.39 9.80
N ALA A 515 -17.74 32.52 9.38
CA ALA A 515 -17.07 33.83 9.36
C ALA A 515 -16.55 34.29 10.74
N ASP A 516 -17.14 33.81 11.83
CA ASP A 516 -16.79 34.18 13.20
C ASP A 516 -15.79 33.22 13.87
N ALA A 517 -15.19 32.29 13.12
CA ALA A 517 -14.24 31.30 13.65
C ALA A 517 -13.06 31.93 14.41
N GLY A 518 -12.60 33.11 14.01
CA GLY A 518 -11.57 33.92 14.69
C GLY A 518 -10.14 33.33 14.71
N ALA A 519 -9.99 32.03 14.45
CA ALA A 519 -8.73 31.32 14.28
C ALA A 519 -8.94 30.11 13.34
N MET A 520 -7.86 29.60 12.76
CA MET A 520 -7.89 28.46 11.84
C MET A 520 -8.42 27.20 12.58
N PRO A 521 -9.53 26.58 12.12
CA PRO A 521 -10.05 25.38 12.76
C PRO A 521 -9.12 24.18 12.61
N ASN A 522 -9.11 23.29 13.61
CA ASN A 522 -8.30 22.07 13.64
C ASN A 522 -9.13 20.77 13.63
N ASP A 523 -10.45 20.88 13.59
CA ASP A 523 -11.40 19.76 13.56
C ASP A 523 -12.25 19.82 12.29
N LEU A 524 -12.51 18.68 11.66
CA LEU A 524 -13.26 18.62 10.38
C LEU A 524 -14.71 19.09 10.54
N ASP A 525 -15.32 18.84 11.71
CA ASP A 525 -16.71 19.21 12.03
C ASP A 525 -16.92 20.73 12.11
N ALA A 526 -15.85 21.53 12.15
CA ALA A 526 -15.92 22.99 12.08
C ALA A 526 -16.16 23.52 10.65
N PHE A 527 -16.10 22.65 9.64
CA PHE A 527 -16.29 23.01 8.23
C PHE A 527 -17.59 22.45 7.67
N THR A 528 -18.33 23.28 6.93
CA THR A 528 -19.54 22.87 6.21
C THR A 528 -19.21 22.61 4.74
N THR A 529 -19.68 21.48 4.19
CA THR A 529 -19.53 21.17 2.76
C THR A 529 -20.47 22.01 1.91
N LEU A 530 -19.91 22.70 0.92
CA LEU A 530 -20.62 23.55 -0.03
C LEU A 530 -20.84 22.84 -1.36
N ALA A 531 -19.82 22.11 -1.83
CA ALA A 531 -19.88 21.35 -3.08
C ALA A 531 -18.89 20.17 -3.07
N SER A 532 -19.09 19.19 -3.95
CA SER A 532 -18.17 18.07 -4.16
C SER A 532 -18.23 17.56 -5.60
N ASP A 533 -17.08 17.19 -6.16
CA ASP A 533 -16.97 16.60 -7.49
C ASP A 533 -15.70 15.73 -7.61
N THR A 534 -15.61 14.93 -8.67
CA THR A 534 -14.49 14.03 -8.96
C THR A 534 -13.90 14.29 -10.34
N GLY A 535 -12.58 14.51 -10.41
CA GLY A 535 -11.90 14.71 -11.68
C GLY A 535 -10.49 15.27 -11.54
N THR A 536 -9.90 15.69 -12.67
CA THR A 536 -8.56 16.29 -12.74
C THR A 536 -8.59 17.82 -12.79
N ALA A 537 -9.69 18.40 -13.25
CA ALA A 537 -9.89 19.84 -13.37
C ALA A 537 -11.31 20.15 -12.88
N LEU A 538 -11.40 20.66 -11.66
CA LEU A 538 -12.66 20.82 -10.94
C LEU A 538 -12.99 22.30 -10.79
N THR A 539 -14.27 22.64 -10.96
CA THR A 539 -14.84 23.94 -10.58
C THR A 539 -16.05 23.65 -9.72
N LEU A 540 -15.91 23.92 -8.43
CA LEU A 540 -16.87 23.62 -7.38
C LEU A 540 -17.59 24.93 -7.02
N GLU A 541 -18.87 25.04 -7.37
CA GLU A 541 -19.70 26.23 -7.11
C GLU A 541 -20.57 26.00 -5.87
N ALA A 542 -20.61 26.98 -4.97
CA ALA A 542 -21.52 26.97 -3.83
C ALA A 542 -22.95 27.37 -4.28
N GLU A 543 -23.97 26.81 -3.62
CA GLU A 543 -25.38 27.15 -3.93
C GLU A 543 -25.70 28.63 -3.64
N GLU A 544 -25.05 29.20 -2.61
CA GLU A 544 -25.12 30.62 -2.25
C GLU A 544 -23.70 31.10 -1.91
N SER A 545 -23.41 32.38 -2.14
CA SER A 545 -22.14 32.97 -1.72
C SER A 545 -22.01 32.95 -0.19
N ILE A 546 -20.81 32.64 0.29
CA ILE A 546 -20.54 32.52 1.72
C ILE A 546 -19.41 33.45 2.16
N GLU A 547 -19.61 34.14 3.28
CA GLU A 547 -18.55 34.89 3.94
C GLU A 547 -17.70 33.93 4.80
N THR A 548 -16.41 33.84 4.49
CA THR A 548 -15.46 33.04 5.27
C THR A 548 -14.04 33.57 5.18
N GLN A 549 -13.22 33.28 6.17
CA GLN A 549 -11.77 33.46 6.10
C GLN A 549 -11.05 32.15 5.73
N PHE A 550 -11.62 30.99 6.10
CA PHE A 550 -10.96 29.69 5.95
C PHE A 550 -11.75 28.76 5.04
N VAL A 551 -11.12 28.37 3.94
CA VAL A 551 -11.64 27.39 2.98
C VAL A 551 -10.86 26.09 3.15
N LEU A 552 -11.54 24.96 3.16
CA LEU A 552 -10.92 23.64 3.19
C LEU A 552 -11.17 22.92 1.86
N VAL A 553 -10.07 22.57 1.19
CA VAL A 553 -10.05 21.65 0.05
C VAL A 553 -9.81 20.24 0.58
N TRP A 554 -10.86 19.43 0.64
CA TRP A 554 -10.84 18.12 1.31
C TRP A 554 -10.88 16.97 0.31
N LEU A 555 -9.88 16.09 0.32
CA LEU A 555 -9.82 14.91 -0.54
C LEU A 555 -10.43 13.72 0.19
N THR A 556 -11.35 13.01 -0.47
CA THR A 556 -12.01 11.81 0.06
C THR A 556 -11.69 10.53 -0.72
N GLU A 557 -11.35 10.68 -2.01
CA GLU A 557 -10.87 9.58 -2.84
C GLU A 557 -9.66 9.99 -3.66
N LEU A 558 -8.71 9.06 -3.78
CA LEU A 558 -7.43 9.25 -4.43
C LEU A 558 -7.36 8.45 -5.74
N PRO A 559 -6.68 8.99 -6.78
CA PRO A 559 -6.41 8.26 -8.00
C PRO A 559 -5.33 7.21 -7.79
N GLN A 560 -5.38 6.15 -8.61
CA GLN A 560 -4.32 5.15 -8.66
C GLN A 560 -3.20 5.64 -9.58
N GLY A 561 -1.98 5.69 -9.07
CA GLY A 561 -0.78 5.96 -9.85
C GLY A 561 -0.28 4.73 -10.63
N ASP A 562 0.65 4.97 -11.55
CA ASP A 562 1.27 3.93 -12.38
C ASP A 562 2.02 2.85 -11.57
N ASP A 563 2.40 3.18 -10.33
CA ASP A 563 3.02 2.26 -9.37
C ASP A 563 2.01 1.33 -8.67
N GLY A 564 0.71 1.47 -8.98
CA GLY A 564 -0.40 0.72 -8.42
C GLY A 564 -0.84 1.21 -7.04
N ASN A 565 -0.19 2.24 -6.48
CA ASN A 565 -0.57 2.86 -5.21
C ASN A 565 -1.51 4.04 -5.43
N TYR A 566 -2.12 4.53 -4.36
CA TYR A 566 -3.07 5.64 -4.40
C TYR A 566 -2.47 6.88 -3.74
N ARG A 567 -2.52 8.02 -4.44
CA ARG A 567 -2.01 9.31 -3.96
C ARG A 567 -2.85 10.44 -4.52
N GLY A 568 -3.26 11.37 -3.67
CA GLY A 568 -3.81 12.64 -4.12
C GLY A 568 -2.68 13.60 -4.44
N ALA A 569 -2.82 14.40 -5.48
CA ALA A 569 -1.92 15.52 -5.72
C ALA A 569 -2.68 16.70 -6.33
N ILE A 570 -2.50 17.88 -5.73
CA ILE A 570 -3.12 19.14 -6.16
C ILE A 570 -2.01 20.07 -6.66
N ALA A 571 -2.14 20.48 -7.92
CA ALA A 571 -1.20 21.35 -8.61
C ALA A 571 -1.53 22.83 -8.39
N ASP A 572 -2.80 23.20 -8.43
CA ASP A 572 -3.21 24.59 -8.34
C ASP A 572 -4.62 24.71 -7.75
N ILE A 573 -4.85 25.79 -7.00
CA ILE A 573 -6.11 26.11 -6.34
C ILE A 573 -6.38 27.60 -6.53
N GLY A 574 -7.57 27.93 -7.04
CA GLY A 574 -8.05 29.30 -7.15
C GLY A 574 -9.40 29.48 -6.47
N VAL A 575 -9.59 30.62 -5.80
CA VAL A 575 -10.85 31.00 -5.14
C VAL A 575 -11.42 32.22 -5.84
N VAL A 576 -12.74 32.25 -6.04
CA VAL A 576 -13.44 33.36 -6.71
C VAL A 576 -14.62 33.84 -5.87
N GLN A 577 -14.82 35.15 -5.84
CA GLN A 577 -15.98 35.84 -5.26
C GLN A 577 -17.13 35.86 -6.25
#